data_AF-A0A919BU65-F1
#
_entry.id   AF-A0A919BU65-F1
#
_cell.length_a   1.000
_cell.length_b   1.000
_cell.length_c   1.000
_cell.angle_alpha   90.00
_cell.angle_beta   90.00
_cell.angle_gamma   90.00
#
_symmetry.space_group_name_H-M   'P 1'
#
loop_
_entity.id
_entity.type
_entity.pdbx_description
1 polymer ?
#
loop_
_entity_poly.entity_id
_entity_poly.type
_entity_poly.pdbx_seq_one_letter_code
_entity_poly.pdbx_strand_id
1 'polypeptide(L)'
;MTDRLSLDDALTAGLRWLYETEQPADAWMHHHSQQIPIAGNRFLAFAPTSTVALPIVVIGVTKPAWKEGPHGDMVPGNPLTPAELPGLATELERRGYAVRSTWNGFPGPTGSVGLVRPAHPSQVAAVDRYRAGCQEHPARSVFCECDAWRAGFDRAVLPRPLVSA
;
A
#
# COMPACT_ATOMS: atom_id res chain seq x y z
N MET A 1 12.80 8.45 -18.39
CA MET A 1 12.24 8.99 -17.14
C MET A 1 10.79 8.52 -17.09
N THR A 2 10.43 7.65 -16.14
CA THR A 2 9.03 7.22 -16.00
C THR A 2 8.23 8.42 -15.52
N ASP A 3 7.27 8.88 -16.32
CA ASP A 3 6.31 9.89 -15.88
C ASP A 3 5.65 9.37 -14.60
N ARG A 4 5.82 10.13 -13.52
CA ARG A 4 5.22 9.78 -12.24
C ARG A 4 3.78 10.28 -12.25
N LEU A 5 2.88 9.43 -11.80
CA LEU A 5 1.45 9.73 -11.76
C LEU A 5 1.14 10.91 -10.85
N SER A 6 0.04 11.58 -11.15
CA SER A 6 -0.59 12.49 -10.21
C SER A 6 -1.12 11.72 -8.99
N LEU A 7 -1.39 12.44 -7.90
CA LEU A 7 -2.07 11.85 -6.74
C LEU A 7 -3.45 11.30 -7.14
N ASP A 8 -4.16 12.00 -8.04
CA ASP A 8 -5.50 11.63 -8.48
C ASP A 8 -5.51 10.29 -9.23
N ASP A 9 -4.63 10.14 -10.21
CA ASP A 9 -4.54 8.93 -11.03
C ASP A 9 -4.14 7.72 -10.18
N ALA A 10 -3.21 7.91 -9.24
CA ALA A 10 -2.77 6.86 -8.33
C ALA A 10 -3.86 6.44 -7.35
N LEU A 11 -4.65 7.40 -6.82
CA LEU A 11 -5.81 7.10 -5.99
C LEU A 11 -6.88 6.35 -6.78
N THR A 12 -7.22 6.82 -7.99
CA THR A 12 -8.20 6.16 -8.86
C THR A 12 -7.79 4.72 -9.15
N ALA A 13 -6.54 4.51 -9.58
CA ALA A 13 -6.01 3.18 -9.87
C ALA A 13 -5.99 2.26 -8.63
N GLY A 14 -5.48 2.77 -7.51
CA GLY A 14 -5.35 1.99 -6.28
C GLY A 14 -6.69 1.67 -5.62
N LEU A 15 -7.65 2.58 -5.63
CA LEU A 15 -8.99 2.36 -5.05
C LEU A 15 -9.82 1.40 -5.90
N ARG A 16 -9.78 1.54 -7.24
CA ARG A 16 -10.40 0.56 -8.16
C ARG A 16 -9.79 -0.82 -7.94
N TRP A 17 -8.47 -0.90 -7.84
CA TRP A 17 -7.79 -2.14 -7.54
C TRP A 17 -8.23 -2.75 -6.20
N LEU A 18 -8.25 -1.94 -5.14
CA LEU A 18 -8.56 -2.37 -3.78
C LEU A 18 -9.98 -2.91 -3.61
N TYR A 19 -10.95 -2.30 -4.30
CA TYR A 19 -12.37 -2.55 -4.06
C TYR A 19 -13.10 -3.28 -5.19
N GLU A 20 -12.61 -3.21 -6.42
CA GLU A 20 -13.33 -3.71 -7.60
C GLU A 20 -12.55 -4.77 -8.39
N THR A 21 -11.25 -4.95 -8.11
CA THR A 21 -10.44 -5.94 -8.84
C THR A 21 -10.46 -7.27 -8.13
N GLU A 22 -11.05 -8.25 -8.80
CA GLU A 22 -10.96 -9.66 -8.40
C GLU A 22 -9.54 -10.20 -8.61
N GLN A 23 -9.10 -11.03 -7.66
CA GLN A 23 -7.81 -11.72 -7.71
C GLN A 23 -8.06 -13.19 -8.04
N PRO A 24 -7.21 -13.82 -8.85
CA PRO A 24 -7.28 -15.26 -9.08
C PRO A 24 -7.27 -16.05 -7.76
N ALA A 25 -7.96 -17.19 -7.74
CA ALA A 25 -8.10 -18.02 -6.54
C ALA A 25 -6.77 -18.63 -6.06
N ASP A 26 -5.73 -18.61 -6.89
CA ASP A 26 -4.37 -19.07 -6.60
C ASP A 26 -3.35 -17.92 -6.56
N ALA A 27 -3.80 -16.66 -6.65
CA ALA A 27 -2.93 -15.49 -6.53
C ALA A 27 -2.58 -15.20 -5.07
N TRP A 28 -1.33 -14.79 -4.86
CA TRP A 28 -0.80 -14.39 -3.55
C TRP A 28 -0.36 -12.95 -3.56
N MET A 29 -0.49 -12.30 -2.41
CA MET A 29 -0.12 -10.91 -2.27
C MET A 29 0.60 -10.63 -0.97
N HIS A 30 1.72 -9.92 -1.09
CA HIS A 30 2.46 -9.47 0.07
C HIS A 30 1.59 -8.62 1.00
N HIS A 31 1.68 -8.88 2.29
CA HIS A 31 0.97 -8.10 3.31
C HIS A 31 1.44 -6.64 3.46
N HIS A 32 2.49 -6.22 2.74
CA HIS A 32 3.10 -4.88 2.84
C HIS A 32 2.57 -3.91 1.79
N SER A 33 1.32 -4.10 1.35
CA SER A 33 0.61 -3.29 0.35
C SER A 33 1.19 -3.34 -1.07
N GLN A 34 0.38 -2.94 -2.05
CA GLN A 34 0.85 -2.64 -3.40
C GLN A 34 1.15 -1.15 -3.54
N GLN A 35 2.34 -0.83 -4.06
CA GLN A 35 2.85 0.54 -4.14
C GLN A 35 2.69 1.12 -5.54
N ILE A 36 2.28 2.38 -5.60
CA ILE A 36 2.19 3.20 -6.81
C ILE A 36 3.04 4.45 -6.60
N PRO A 37 4.19 4.60 -7.30
CA PRO A 37 4.99 5.81 -7.25
C PRO A 37 4.22 7.01 -7.83
N ILE A 38 4.30 8.15 -7.16
CA ILE A 38 3.68 9.42 -7.59
C ILE A 38 4.71 10.55 -7.62
N ALA A 39 4.35 11.69 -8.20
CA ALA A 39 5.22 12.86 -8.28
C ALA A 39 5.78 13.30 -6.90
N GLY A 40 6.92 13.99 -6.90
CA GLY A 40 7.45 14.61 -5.67
C GLY A 40 8.20 13.70 -4.67
N ASN A 41 8.81 12.59 -5.12
CA ASN A 41 9.47 11.60 -4.25
C ASN A 41 8.49 10.98 -3.24
N ARG A 42 7.31 10.63 -3.74
CA ARG A 42 6.23 10.01 -2.97
C ARG A 42 5.76 8.71 -3.61
N PHE A 43 5.13 7.88 -2.81
CA PHE A 43 4.35 6.75 -3.27
C PHE A 43 3.04 6.67 -2.47
N LEU A 44 2.03 6.08 -3.10
CA LEU A 44 0.87 5.54 -2.39
C LEU A 44 1.01 4.04 -2.24
N ALA A 45 0.52 3.50 -1.15
CA ALA A 45 0.52 2.07 -0.86
C ALA A 45 -0.88 1.63 -0.44
N PHE A 46 -1.40 0.57 -1.04
CA PHE A 46 -2.75 0.07 -0.79
C PHE A 46 -2.69 -1.33 -0.17
N ALA A 47 -3.03 -1.43 1.12
CA ALA A 47 -3.11 -2.70 1.84
C ALA A 47 -4.56 -3.15 1.93
N PRO A 48 -4.92 -4.35 1.41
CA PRO A 48 -6.29 -4.88 1.50
C PRO A 48 -6.78 -5.13 2.93
N THR A 49 -5.86 -5.38 3.85
CA THR A 49 -6.19 -5.78 5.21
C THR A 49 -5.12 -5.32 6.20
N SER A 50 -5.53 -5.19 7.44
CA SER A 50 -4.72 -4.78 8.60
C SER A 50 -5.01 -5.72 9.77
N THR A 51 -4.49 -5.40 10.95
CA THR A 51 -4.78 -6.16 12.18
C THR A 51 -6.26 -6.13 12.57
N VAL A 52 -7.04 -5.16 12.07
CA VAL A 52 -8.48 -5.02 12.30
C VAL A 52 -9.32 -5.43 11.08
N ALA A 53 -8.75 -6.20 10.15
CA ALA A 53 -9.39 -6.65 8.91
C ALA A 53 -9.93 -5.54 8.01
N LEU A 54 -9.41 -4.31 8.15
CA LEU A 54 -9.78 -3.17 7.31
C LEU A 54 -8.60 -2.68 6.46
N PRO A 55 -8.87 -2.07 5.29
CA PRO A 55 -7.83 -1.59 4.39
C PRO A 55 -7.09 -0.37 4.94
N ILE A 56 -5.85 -0.21 4.47
CA ILE A 56 -5.00 0.95 4.77
C ILE A 56 -4.50 1.55 3.45
N VAL A 57 -4.59 2.87 3.32
CA VAL A 57 -3.88 3.65 2.29
C VAL A 57 -2.72 4.38 2.96
N VAL A 58 -1.51 4.19 2.46
CA VAL A 58 -0.29 4.80 2.98
C VAL A 58 0.21 5.81 1.97
N ILE A 59 0.59 7.00 2.42
CA ILE A 59 1.48 7.91 1.69
C ILE A 59 2.88 7.81 2.29
N GLY A 60 3.90 7.70 1.44
CA GLY A 60 5.27 7.58 1.92
C GLY A 60 6.28 8.27 1.04
N VAL A 61 7.46 8.54 1.61
CA VAL A 61 8.62 9.08 0.91
C VAL A 61 9.35 7.93 0.21
N THR A 62 9.48 7.98 -1.11
CA THR A 62 10.10 6.88 -1.88
C THR A 62 11.57 6.68 -1.54
N LYS A 63 12.30 7.79 -1.38
CA LYS A 63 13.71 7.81 -0.99
C LYS A 63 13.87 8.68 0.25
N PRO A 64 13.69 8.12 1.46
CA PRO A 64 13.92 8.86 2.69
C PRO A 64 15.42 9.13 2.85
N ALA A 65 15.78 10.39 3.02
CA ALA A 65 17.06 10.80 3.55
C ALA A 65 16.96 10.80 5.08
N TRP A 66 18.05 10.48 5.76
CA TRP A 66 18.11 10.43 7.22
C TRP A 66 19.19 11.38 7.73
N LYS A 67 18.94 12.01 8.87
CA LYS A 67 19.88 12.90 9.55
C LYS A 67 19.79 12.71 11.06
N GLU A 68 20.82 13.14 11.78
CA GLU A 68 20.80 13.16 13.24
C GLU A 68 19.77 14.20 13.73
N GLY A 69 18.93 13.77 14.66
CA GLY A 69 17.88 14.56 15.30
C GLY A 69 18.37 15.28 16.55
N PRO A 70 17.53 16.14 17.15
CA PRO A 70 17.89 16.91 18.35
C PRO A 70 18.26 16.05 19.57
N HIS A 71 17.87 14.78 19.58
CA HIS A 71 18.09 13.86 20.69
C HIS A 71 19.08 12.73 20.35
N GLY A 72 19.83 12.86 19.26
CA GLY A 72 20.76 11.83 18.78
C GLY A 72 20.10 10.64 18.08
N ASP A 73 18.78 10.70 17.87
CA ASP A 73 18.02 9.73 17.08
C ASP A 73 18.12 10.04 15.58
N MET A 74 17.98 9.03 14.73
CA MET A 74 17.94 9.24 13.28
C MET A 74 16.52 9.64 12.84
N VAL A 75 16.38 10.87 12.34
CA VAL A 75 15.09 11.42 11.86
C VAL A 75 15.10 11.59 10.34
N PRO A 76 13.94 11.56 9.67
CA PRO A 76 13.89 11.86 8.24
C PRO A 76 14.37 13.28 7.96
N GLY A 77 15.30 13.43 7.01
CA GLY A 77 15.75 14.72 6.49
C GLY A 77 14.75 15.34 5.51
N ASN A 78 13.86 14.53 4.94
CA ASN A 78 12.81 14.90 3.98
C ASN A 78 11.47 14.22 4.34
N PRO A 79 10.92 14.47 5.55
CA PRO A 79 9.69 13.83 5.99
C PRO A 79 8.50 14.20 5.09
N LEU A 80 7.35 13.60 5.39
CA LEU A 80 6.08 14.14 4.90
C LEU A 80 5.92 15.59 5.38
N THR A 81 5.15 16.40 4.67
CA THR A 81 4.72 17.72 5.18
C THR A 81 3.54 17.55 6.14
N PRO A 82 3.28 18.51 7.06
CA PRO A 82 2.13 18.46 7.95
C PRO A 82 0.77 18.34 7.22
N ALA A 83 0.69 18.76 5.96
CA ALA A 83 -0.54 18.76 5.17
C ALA A 83 -0.74 17.47 4.34
N GLU A 84 0.29 16.65 4.13
CA GLU A 84 0.19 15.50 3.21
C GLU A 84 -0.76 14.41 3.69
N LEU A 85 -0.69 14.03 4.98
CA LEU A 85 -1.59 13.00 5.53
C LEU A 85 -3.04 13.50 5.70
N PRO A 86 -3.30 14.70 6.26
CA PRO A 86 -4.66 15.27 6.30
C PRO A 86 -5.23 15.45 4.89
N GLY A 87 -4.43 15.95 3.94
CA GLY A 87 -4.86 16.12 2.55
C GLY A 87 -5.26 14.81 1.88
N LEU A 88 -4.49 13.74 2.10
CA LEU A 88 -4.87 12.39 1.64
C LEU A 88 -6.21 11.93 2.25
N ALA A 89 -6.39 12.10 3.55
CA ALA A 89 -7.63 11.70 4.24
C ALA A 89 -8.84 12.47 3.70
N THR A 90 -8.75 13.80 3.57
CA THR A 90 -9.81 14.64 2.99
C THR A 90 -10.13 14.23 1.55
N GLU A 91 -9.12 13.92 0.75
CA GLU A 91 -9.33 13.49 -0.64
C GLU A 91 -10.02 12.13 -0.73
N LEU A 92 -9.70 11.19 0.16
CA LEU A 92 -10.40 9.91 0.26
C LEU A 92 -11.88 10.09 0.63
N GLU A 93 -12.17 10.95 1.61
CA GLU A 93 -13.55 11.28 2.00
C GLU A 93 -14.33 11.96 0.87
N ARG A 94 -13.69 12.90 0.16
CA ARG A 94 -14.28 13.58 -1.01
C ARG A 94 -14.69 12.60 -2.11
N ARG A 95 -13.95 11.50 -2.26
CA ARG A 95 -14.25 10.41 -3.20
C ARG A 95 -15.27 9.39 -2.67
N GLY A 96 -15.81 9.59 -1.47
CA GLY A 96 -16.81 8.72 -0.86
C GLY A 96 -16.23 7.55 -0.05
N TYR A 97 -14.94 7.57 0.28
CA TYR A 97 -14.31 6.54 1.11
C TYR A 97 -14.17 7.05 2.55
N ALA A 98 -15.05 6.58 3.43
CA ALA A 98 -15.05 6.98 4.84
C ALA A 98 -13.73 6.59 5.53
N VAL A 99 -13.11 7.58 6.18
CA VAL A 99 -11.87 7.44 6.95
C VAL A 99 -12.19 7.03 8.38
N ARG A 100 -11.51 6.00 8.88
CA ARG A 100 -11.64 5.52 10.26
C ARG A 100 -10.65 6.22 11.19
N SER A 101 -9.40 6.35 10.76
CA SER A 101 -8.30 6.91 11.56
C SER A 101 -7.07 7.20 10.71
N THR A 102 -6.14 7.99 11.27
CA THR A 102 -4.84 8.29 10.65
C THR A 102 -3.68 8.12 11.64
N TRP A 103 -2.49 7.68 11.20
CA TRP A 103 -1.30 7.51 12.06
C TRP A 103 0.04 7.61 11.32
N ASN A 104 1.15 7.54 12.07
CA ASN A 104 2.55 7.73 11.68
C ASN A 104 2.90 9.17 11.20
N GLY A 105 2.29 9.67 10.14
CA GLY A 105 2.26 11.10 9.75
C GLY A 105 3.57 11.90 9.80
N PHE A 106 3.45 13.24 9.75
CA PHE A 106 4.56 14.13 10.07
C PHE A 106 4.94 14.00 11.55
N PRO A 107 6.24 14.00 11.94
CA PRO A 107 7.44 14.21 11.10
C PRO A 107 8.08 12.92 10.56
N GLY A 108 7.31 11.84 10.39
CA GLY A 108 7.75 10.58 9.82
C GLY A 108 7.84 10.57 8.27
N PRO A 109 8.45 9.52 7.71
CA PRO A 109 8.56 9.33 6.26
C PRO A 109 7.31 8.65 5.67
N THR A 110 6.37 8.21 6.50
CA THR A 110 5.13 7.53 6.07
C THR A 110 3.97 7.97 6.93
N GLY A 111 2.77 8.02 6.33
CA GLY A 111 1.51 8.32 6.98
C GLY A 111 0.45 7.39 6.46
N SER A 112 -0.43 6.92 7.35
CA SER A 112 -1.41 5.88 7.06
C SER A 112 -2.82 6.38 7.32
N VAL A 113 -3.74 6.01 6.44
CA VAL A 113 -5.18 6.25 6.54
C VAL A 113 -5.89 4.91 6.56
N GLY A 114 -6.59 4.61 7.65
CA GLY A 114 -7.46 3.44 7.75
C GLY A 114 -8.84 3.73 7.17
N LEU A 115 -9.36 2.82 6.35
CA LEU A 115 -10.68 2.96 5.73
C LEU A 115 -11.73 2.13 6.45
N VAL A 116 -13.00 2.54 6.39
CA VAL A 116 -14.11 1.82 7.06
C VAL A 116 -14.60 0.62 6.24
N ARG A 117 -14.66 0.76 4.91
CA ARG A 117 -15.16 -0.29 4.02
C ARG A 117 -14.11 -1.39 3.82
N PRO A 118 -14.44 -2.68 4.05
CA PRO A 118 -13.55 -3.80 3.71
C PRO A 118 -13.16 -3.82 2.23
N ALA A 119 -11.94 -4.25 1.92
CA ALA A 119 -11.48 -4.45 0.54
C ALA A 119 -12.25 -5.59 -0.15
N HIS A 120 -12.03 -5.76 -1.46
CA HIS A 120 -12.60 -6.88 -2.20
C HIS A 120 -12.21 -8.22 -1.53
N PRO A 121 -13.13 -9.18 -1.31
CA PRO A 121 -12.84 -10.41 -0.57
C PRO A 121 -11.68 -11.24 -1.16
N SER A 122 -11.53 -11.27 -2.49
CA SER A 122 -10.41 -11.98 -3.12
C SER A 122 -9.05 -11.33 -2.84
N GLN A 123 -9.01 -10.00 -2.64
CA GLN A 123 -7.78 -9.29 -2.25
C GLN A 123 -7.35 -9.68 -0.84
N VAL A 124 -8.32 -9.76 0.08
CA VAL A 124 -8.08 -10.22 1.45
C VAL A 124 -7.61 -11.68 1.44
N ALA A 125 -8.30 -12.55 0.69
CA ALA A 125 -7.94 -13.95 0.57
C ALA A 125 -6.52 -14.14 -0.02
N ALA A 126 -6.09 -13.31 -0.98
CA ALA A 126 -4.73 -13.36 -1.53
C ALA A 126 -3.66 -13.01 -0.48
N VAL A 127 -3.94 -12.06 0.41
CA VAL A 127 -3.05 -11.74 1.55
C VAL A 127 -3.06 -12.86 2.59
N ASP A 128 -4.21 -13.48 2.85
CA ASP A 128 -4.30 -14.59 3.81
C ASP A 128 -3.56 -15.83 3.31
N ARG A 129 -3.60 -16.13 2.00
CA ARG A 129 -2.76 -17.17 1.37
C ARG A 129 -1.27 -16.88 1.56
N TYR A 130 -0.84 -15.63 1.35
CA TYR A 130 0.54 -15.24 1.64
C TYR A 130 0.88 -15.49 3.12
N ARG A 131 0.02 -15.07 4.06
CA ARG A 131 0.25 -15.25 5.51
C ARG A 131 0.32 -16.72 5.94
N ALA A 132 -0.40 -17.60 5.24
CA ALA A 132 -0.32 -19.04 5.47
C ALA A 132 1.06 -19.64 5.08
N GLY A 133 1.88 -18.91 4.31
CA GLY A 133 3.21 -19.34 3.89
C GLY A 133 3.18 -20.42 2.82
N CYS A 134 4.37 -20.87 2.40
CA CYS A 134 4.50 -21.85 1.33
C CYS A 134 3.95 -23.21 1.72
N GLN A 135 2.94 -23.68 1.01
CA GLN A 135 2.31 -24.97 1.28
C GLN A 135 3.24 -26.16 0.95
N GLU A 136 4.08 -26.02 -0.09
CA GLU A 136 5.09 -27.04 -0.44
C GLU A 136 6.25 -27.12 0.57
N HIS A 137 6.54 -26.02 1.27
CA HIS A 137 7.67 -25.93 2.19
C HIS A 137 7.25 -25.19 3.47
N PRO A 138 6.42 -25.79 4.33
CA PRO A 138 5.84 -25.10 5.49
C PRO A 138 6.91 -24.50 6.43
N ALA A 139 8.05 -25.19 6.57
CA ALA A 139 9.18 -24.71 7.39
C ALA A 139 9.82 -23.41 6.88
N ARG A 140 9.65 -23.07 5.59
CA ARG A 140 10.14 -21.82 5.01
C ARG A 140 9.13 -20.67 5.13
N SER A 141 7.86 -20.97 5.41
CA SER A 141 6.79 -19.98 5.59
C SER A 141 6.77 -18.94 4.45
N VAL A 142 6.70 -17.65 4.77
CA VAL A 142 6.70 -16.52 3.82
C VAL A 142 8.06 -16.23 3.18
N PHE A 143 9.13 -16.89 3.63
CA PHE A 143 10.50 -16.70 3.13
C PHE A 143 10.89 -17.77 2.09
N CYS A 144 9.92 -18.53 1.59
CA CYS A 144 10.18 -19.50 0.53
C CYS A 144 10.51 -18.81 -0.80
N GLU A 145 11.08 -19.59 -1.72
CA GLU A 145 11.51 -19.12 -3.02
C GLU A 145 11.35 -20.17 -4.12
N CYS A 146 10.60 -21.25 -3.86
CA CYS A 146 10.33 -22.26 -4.87
C CYS A 146 9.44 -21.71 -5.99
N ASP A 147 9.42 -22.40 -7.14
CA ASP A 147 8.70 -21.90 -8.33
C ASP A 147 7.20 -21.77 -8.09
N ALA A 148 6.57 -22.73 -7.41
CA ALA A 148 5.17 -22.62 -7.00
C ALA A 148 4.94 -21.38 -6.12
N TRP A 149 5.92 -21.05 -5.25
CA TRP A 149 5.80 -19.89 -4.38
C TRP A 149 5.87 -18.58 -5.18
N ARG A 150 6.82 -18.47 -6.10
CA ARG A 150 6.98 -17.30 -6.97
C ARG A 150 5.79 -17.13 -7.92
N ALA A 151 5.32 -18.23 -8.51
CA ALA A 151 4.20 -18.22 -9.45
C ALA A 151 2.89 -17.74 -8.83
N GLY A 152 2.70 -17.83 -7.52
CA GLY A 152 1.54 -17.25 -6.83
C GLY A 152 1.51 -15.72 -6.91
N PHE A 153 2.66 -15.06 -6.80
CA PHE A 153 2.76 -13.60 -6.90
C PHE A 153 2.60 -13.12 -8.36
N ASP A 154 3.12 -13.87 -9.32
CA ASP A 154 3.03 -13.51 -10.74
C ASP A 154 1.58 -13.50 -11.27
N ARG A 155 0.67 -14.21 -10.59
CA ARG A 155 -0.77 -14.24 -10.91
C ARG A 155 -1.55 -13.07 -10.34
N ALA A 156 -0.99 -12.34 -9.37
CA ALA A 156 -1.68 -11.24 -8.75
C ALA A 156 -1.94 -10.13 -9.77
N VAL A 157 -3.20 -9.69 -9.86
CA VAL A 157 -3.54 -8.52 -10.66
C VAL A 157 -3.09 -7.30 -9.88
N LEU A 158 -2.12 -6.56 -10.41
CA LEU A 158 -1.57 -5.36 -9.78
C LEU A 158 -2.39 -4.10 -10.13
N PRO A 159 -2.39 -3.06 -9.28
CA PRO A 159 -3.04 -1.81 -9.63
C PRO A 159 -2.42 -1.24 -10.90
N ARG A 160 -3.25 -1.01 -11.92
CA ARG A 160 -2.83 -0.41 -13.19
C ARG A 160 -3.18 1.07 -13.19
N PRO A 161 -2.19 1.96 -13.27
CA PRO A 161 -2.45 3.37 -13.52
C PRO A 161 -3.28 3.54 -14.79
N LEU A 162 -4.29 4.41 -14.75
CA LEU A 162 -4.90 4.92 -15.97
C LEU A 162 -3.85 5.84 -16.60
N VAL A 163 -3.17 5.38 -17.63
CA VAL A 163 -2.40 6.28 -18.49
C VAL A 163 -3.43 7.00 -19.35
N SER A 164 -3.61 8.30 -19.12
CA SER A 164 -4.33 9.15 -20.07
C SER A 164 -3.60 9.06 -21.40
N ALA A 165 -4.31 8.61 -22.44
CA ALA A 165 -3.83 8.61 -23.82
C ALA A 165 -3.75 10.04 -24.38
#